data_AF-U7NJF8-F1
#
_entry.id   AF-U7NJF8-F1
#
_cell.length_a   1.000
_cell.length_b   1.000
_cell.length_c   1.000
_cell.angle_alpha   90.00
_cell.angle_beta   90.00
_cell.angle_gamma   90.00
#
_symmetry.space_group_name_H-M   'P 1'
#
loop_
_entity.id
_entity.type
_entity.pdbx_description
1 polymer ?
#
loop_
_entity_poly.entity_id
_entity_poly.type
_entity_poly.pdbx_seq_one_letter_code
_entity_poly.pdbx_strand_id
1 'polypeptide(L)'
;MSRGAVPHYSAGFSLIEALVALVVLSIGLLGVAAMELKSLQGAHMAYQRSIATLAAQDAQERLWAQMALDDACPTWGRDSTTSSLANDTDWKQEWAKYLPGFADDSVDELDNCEFTITISWKETRFSGEGDDPEFTYHIRLPQE
;
A
#
# COMPACT_ATOMS: atom_id res chain seq x y z
N MET A 1 4.05 61.42 49.65
CA MET A 1 3.11 60.66 48.81
C MET A 1 3.56 59.20 48.80
N SER A 2 2.95 58.35 49.63
CA SER A 2 3.32 56.93 49.75
C SER A 2 2.32 56.09 48.94
N ARG A 3 2.80 55.35 47.94
CA ARG A 3 2.00 54.41 47.16
C ARG A 3 1.83 53.13 47.99
N GLY A 4 0.59 52.82 48.37
CA GLY A 4 0.27 51.54 49.01
C GLY A 4 0.50 50.39 48.03
N ALA A 5 1.35 49.44 48.41
CA ALA A 5 1.53 48.19 47.68
C ALA A 5 0.32 47.30 47.93
N VAL A 6 -0.36 46.87 46.86
CA VAL A 6 -1.45 45.88 46.94
C VAL A 6 -0.82 44.50 47.08
N PRO A 7 -1.14 43.72 48.12
CA PRO A 7 -0.61 42.36 48.26
C PRO A 7 -1.21 41.46 47.18
N HIS A 8 -0.34 40.84 46.38
CA HIS A 8 -0.74 39.76 45.47
C HIS A 8 -0.88 38.47 46.28
N TYR A 9 -2.12 37.97 46.40
CA TYR A 9 -2.37 36.64 46.93
C TYR A 9 -2.05 35.60 45.85
N SER A 10 -0.95 34.87 46.01
CA SER A 10 -0.67 33.67 45.22
C SER A 10 -1.51 32.53 45.77
N ALA A 11 -2.61 32.18 45.10
CA ALA A 11 -3.34 30.96 45.39
C ALA A 11 -2.45 29.76 45.03
N GLY A 12 -2.04 28.97 46.03
CA GLY A 12 -1.27 27.75 45.83
C GLY A 12 -2.08 26.72 45.05
N PHE A 13 -1.43 26.04 44.11
CA PHE A 13 -2.02 25.00 43.28
C PHE A 13 -2.55 23.86 44.17
N SER A 14 -3.82 23.49 43.99
CA SER A 14 -4.41 22.39 44.74
C SER A 14 -3.97 21.04 44.16
N LEU A 15 -3.70 20.04 45.01
CA LEU A 15 -3.33 18.69 44.56
C LEU A 15 -4.41 18.07 43.65
N ILE A 16 -5.67 18.45 43.84
CA ILE A 16 -6.77 18.00 42.98
C ILE A 16 -6.71 18.62 41.58
N GLU A 17 -6.20 19.84 41.45
CA GLU A 17 -6.04 20.54 40.16
C GLU A 17 -4.95 19.86 39.33
N ALA A 18 -3.84 19.45 39.97
CA ALA A 18 -2.79 18.65 39.34
C ALA A 18 -3.31 17.30 38.83
N LEU A 19 -4.11 16.62 39.65
CA LEU A 19 -4.67 15.32 39.30
C LEU A 19 -5.67 15.45 38.13
N VAL A 20 -6.54 16.45 38.15
CA VAL A 20 -7.47 16.71 37.04
C VAL A 20 -6.70 17.03 35.76
N ALA A 21 -5.65 17.86 35.83
CA ALA A 21 -4.81 18.16 34.68
C ALA A 21 -4.13 16.91 34.10
N LEU A 22 -3.60 16.02 34.95
CA LEU A 22 -3.01 14.75 34.52
C LEU A 22 -4.03 13.81 33.88
N VAL A 23 -5.27 13.78 34.39
CA VAL A 23 -6.34 12.97 33.79
C VAL A 23 -6.70 13.50 32.41
N VAL A 24 -6.90 14.81 32.26
CA VAL A 24 -7.21 15.43 30.96
C VAL A 24 -6.07 15.21 29.97
N LEU A 25 -4.82 15.40 30.41
CA LEU A 25 -3.63 15.18 29.59
C LEU A 25 -3.51 13.72 29.14
N SER A 26 -3.72 12.76 30.04
CA SER A 26 -3.60 11.34 29.70
C SER A 26 -4.66 10.90 28.68
N ILE A 27 -5.90 11.38 28.79
CA ILE A 27 -6.94 11.16 27.78
C ILE A 27 -6.54 11.77 26.43
N GLY A 28 -6.02 13.01 26.44
CA GLY A 28 -5.54 13.66 25.23
C GLY A 28 -4.42 12.87 24.53
N LEU A 29 -3.45 12.36 25.28
CA LEU A 29 -2.34 11.57 24.75
C LEU A 29 -2.80 10.23 24.15
N LEU A 30 -3.77 9.57 24.80
CA LEU A 30 -4.39 8.35 24.25
C LEU A 30 -5.11 8.63 22.92
N GLY A 31 -5.75 9.79 22.80
CA GLY A 31 -6.36 10.24 21.53
C GLY A 31 -5.33 10.38 20.41
N VAL A 32 -4.19 10.99 20.68
CA VAL A 32 -3.09 11.12 19.71
C VAL A 32 -2.51 9.76 19.34
N ALA A 33 -2.28 8.88 20.31
CA ALA A 33 -1.77 7.54 20.04
C ALA A 33 -2.71 6.73 19.13
N ALA A 34 -4.03 6.85 19.32
CA ALA A 34 -5.01 6.22 18.44
C ALA A 34 -4.96 6.76 17.00
N MET A 35 -4.75 8.08 16.83
CA MET A 35 -4.57 8.68 15.51
C MET A 35 -3.28 8.20 14.82
N GLU A 36 -2.18 8.10 15.56
CA GLU A 36 -0.90 7.55 15.07
C GLU A 36 -1.04 6.12 14.56
N LEU A 37 -1.72 5.24 15.33
CA LEU A 37 -1.99 3.87 14.90
C LEU A 37 -2.80 3.81 13.60
N LYS A 38 -3.82 4.67 13.47
CA LYS A 38 -4.61 4.76 12.23
C LYS A 38 -3.80 5.28 11.05
N SER A 39 -2.91 6.24 11.29
CA SER A 39 -1.98 6.75 10.28
C SER A 39 -1.06 5.65 9.77
N LEU A 40 -0.46 4.86 10.67
CA LEU A 40 0.38 3.72 10.34
C LEU A 40 -0.37 2.66 9.54
N GLN A 41 -1.61 2.35 9.91
CA GLN A 41 -2.47 1.45 9.14
C GLN A 41 -2.68 1.97 7.71
N GLY A 42 -3.02 3.26 7.55
CA GLY A 42 -3.19 3.88 6.23
C GLY A 42 -1.92 3.83 5.39
N ALA A 43 -0.76 4.12 6.00
CA ALA A 43 0.54 4.05 5.34
C ALA A 43 0.87 2.62 4.87
N HIS A 44 0.53 1.59 5.67
CA HIS A 44 0.75 0.19 5.30
C HIS A 44 -0.09 -0.22 4.09
N MET A 45 -1.38 0.14 4.07
CA MET A 45 -2.27 -0.15 2.94
C MET A 45 -1.80 0.56 1.65
N ALA A 46 -1.36 1.82 1.77
CA ALA A 46 -0.82 2.57 0.63
C ALA A 46 0.48 1.95 0.11
N TYR A 47 1.35 1.48 1.01
CA TYR A 47 2.58 0.79 0.65
C TYR A 47 2.32 -0.48 -0.16
N GLN A 48 1.44 -1.37 0.30
CA GLN A 48 1.10 -2.60 -0.43
C GLN A 48 0.52 -2.31 -1.82
N ARG A 49 -0.42 -1.35 -1.93
CA ARG A 49 -0.95 -0.92 -3.22
C ARG A 49 0.12 -0.37 -4.16
N SER A 50 1.11 0.33 -3.61
CA SER A 50 2.24 0.84 -4.40
C SER A 50 3.08 -0.31 -4.94
N ILE A 51 3.36 -1.34 -4.12
CA ILE A 51 4.04 -2.55 -4.56
C ILE A 51 3.24 -3.30 -5.63
N ALA A 52 1.92 -3.46 -5.46
CA ALA A 52 1.05 -4.07 -6.47
C ALA A 52 1.06 -3.29 -7.80
N THR A 53 1.04 -1.96 -7.73
CA THR A 53 1.15 -1.11 -8.93
C THR A 53 2.49 -1.33 -9.63
N LEU A 54 3.60 -1.37 -8.87
CA LEU A 54 4.93 -1.63 -9.43
C LEU A 54 5.02 -3.02 -10.09
N ALA A 55 4.40 -4.04 -9.48
CA ALA A 55 4.33 -5.37 -10.06
C ALA A 55 3.56 -5.41 -11.39
N ALA A 56 2.45 -4.67 -11.49
CA ALA A 56 1.71 -4.54 -12.74
C ALA A 56 2.51 -3.79 -13.81
N GLN A 57 3.21 -2.72 -13.41
CA GLN A 57 4.07 -1.96 -14.33
C GLN A 57 5.23 -2.82 -14.84
N ASP A 58 5.86 -3.64 -14.00
CA ASP A 58 6.90 -4.59 -14.41
C ASP A 58 6.37 -5.63 -15.42
N ALA A 59 5.15 -6.16 -15.21
CA ALA A 59 4.51 -7.05 -16.19
C ALA A 59 4.27 -6.34 -17.54
N GLN A 60 3.78 -5.09 -17.51
CA GLN A 60 3.63 -4.28 -18.71
C GLN A 60 4.99 -4.09 -19.42
N GLU A 61 6.03 -3.70 -18.68
CA GLU A 61 7.36 -3.45 -19.25
C GLU A 61 7.94 -4.70 -19.91
N ARG A 62 7.76 -5.87 -19.29
CA ARG A 62 8.14 -7.17 -19.87
C ARG A 62 7.41 -7.47 -21.18
N LEU A 63 6.10 -7.18 -21.25
CA LEU A 63 5.32 -7.32 -22.48
C LEU A 63 5.82 -6.37 -23.58
N TRP A 64 6.04 -5.09 -23.25
CA TRP A 64 6.62 -4.11 -24.20
C TRP A 64 8.00 -4.54 -24.70
N ALA A 65 8.85 -5.03 -23.80
CA ALA A 65 10.18 -5.51 -24.15
C ALA A 65 10.12 -6.75 -25.07
N GLN A 66 9.21 -7.68 -24.80
CA GLN A 66 9.00 -8.86 -25.66
C GLN A 66 8.48 -8.45 -27.05
N MET A 67 7.52 -7.53 -27.11
CA MET A 67 7.02 -6.98 -28.38
C MET A 67 8.14 -6.37 -29.22
N ALA A 68 9.03 -5.61 -28.59
CA ALA A 68 10.16 -4.99 -29.29
C ALA A 68 11.19 -6.01 -29.81
N LEU A 69 11.26 -7.21 -29.23
CA LEU A 69 12.15 -8.28 -29.70
C LEU A 69 11.55 -9.07 -30.86
N ASP A 70 10.26 -9.37 -30.79
CA ASP A 70 9.58 -10.24 -31.76
C ASP A 70 8.89 -9.47 -32.89
N ASP A 71 8.79 -8.13 -32.79
CA ASP A 71 8.03 -7.25 -33.69
C ASP A 71 6.57 -7.72 -33.85
N ALA A 72 6.02 -8.28 -32.77
CA ALA A 72 4.72 -8.93 -32.76
C ALA A 72 4.07 -8.82 -31.38
N CYS A 73 2.76 -9.09 -31.34
CA CYS A 73 2.02 -9.19 -30.09
C CYS A 73 2.59 -10.31 -29.20
N PRO A 74 3.07 -10.00 -27.98
CA PRO A 74 3.63 -11.00 -27.08
C PRO A 74 2.51 -11.82 -26.43
N THR A 75 2.77 -13.09 -26.13
CA THR A 75 1.89 -13.90 -25.29
C THR A 75 2.47 -14.02 -23.89
N TRP A 76 1.64 -13.90 -22.85
CA TRP A 76 2.11 -14.07 -21.47
C TRP A 76 2.23 -15.54 -21.08
N GLY A 77 3.34 -15.93 -20.43
CA GLY A 77 3.48 -17.22 -19.74
C GLY A 77 3.51 -18.48 -20.62
N ARG A 78 3.52 -18.35 -21.95
CA ARG A 78 3.31 -19.49 -22.87
C ARG A 78 4.56 -20.25 -23.31
N ASP A 79 5.75 -19.81 -22.90
CA ASP A 79 6.98 -20.54 -23.22
C ASP A 79 7.95 -20.57 -22.03
N SER A 80 8.12 -21.76 -21.45
CA SER A 80 9.13 -22.06 -20.43
C SER A 80 10.43 -22.59 -21.03
N THR A 81 10.49 -22.73 -22.36
CA THR A 81 11.63 -23.29 -23.11
C THR A 81 12.43 -22.25 -23.90
N THR A 82 11.87 -21.06 -24.15
CA THR A 82 12.64 -19.89 -24.59
C THR A 82 12.71 -18.84 -23.49
N SER A 83 13.81 -18.09 -23.45
CA SER A 83 14.02 -16.94 -22.55
C SER A 83 13.12 -15.77 -22.95
N SER A 84 11.81 -15.95 -22.77
CA SER A 84 10.80 -14.89 -22.91
C SER A 84 10.87 -13.96 -21.71
N LEU A 85 10.86 -12.65 -21.95
CA LEU A 85 10.80 -11.64 -20.90
C LEU A 85 9.40 -11.62 -20.24
N ALA A 86 8.36 -11.99 -20.99
CA ALA A 86 6.97 -12.13 -20.58
C ALA A 86 6.67 -13.51 -19.95
N ASN A 87 7.56 -13.97 -19.07
CA ASN A 87 7.44 -15.25 -18.38
C ASN A 87 6.75 -15.08 -17.02
N ASP A 88 5.57 -15.69 -16.88
CA ASP A 88 4.76 -15.70 -15.67
C ASP A 88 5.52 -16.23 -14.43
N THR A 89 6.35 -17.25 -14.62
CA THR A 89 7.06 -17.90 -13.51
C THR A 89 8.12 -16.98 -12.90
N ASP A 90 8.89 -16.28 -13.74
CA ASP A 90 9.92 -15.34 -13.28
C ASP A 90 9.30 -14.14 -12.57
N TRP A 91 8.27 -13.54 -13.19
CA TRP A 91 7.52 -12.43 -12.60
C TRP A 91 6.90 -12.80 -11.24
N LYS A 92 6.24 -13.96 -11.15
CA LYS A 92 5.69 -14.45 -9.88
C LYS A 92 6.75 -14.72 -8.83
N GLN A 93 7.89 -15.31 -9.19
CA GLN A 93 8.98 -15.55 -8.24
C GLN A 93 9.57 -14.26 -7.68
N GLU A 94 9.64 -13.21 -8.50
CA GLU A 94 10.16 -11.93 -8.04
C GLU A 94 9.18 -11.23 -7.09
N TRP A 95 7.92 -11.12 -7.49
CA TRP A 95 6.93 -10.34 -6.73
C TRP A 95 6.30 -11.07 -5.54
N ALA A 96 6.30 -12.41 -5.51
CA ALA A 96 5.87 -13.19 -4.35
C ALA A 96 6.73 -12.94 -3.09
N LYS A 97 7.93 -12.36 -3.23
CA LYS A 97 8.78 -11.94 -2.10
C LYS A 97 8.22 -10.71 -1.38
N TYR A 98 7.48 -9.86 -2.10
CA TYR A 98 7.02 -8.56 -1.63
C TYR A 98 5.52 -8.56 -1.31
N LEU A 99 4.73 -9.37 -2.02
CA LEU A 99 3.29 -9.49 -1.85
C LEU A 99 2.93 -10.89 -1.33
N PRO A 100 2.47 -11.01 -0.07
CA PRO A 100 1.94 -12.28 0.44
C PRO A 100 0.70 -12.67 -0.37
N GLY A 101 0.62 -13.90 -0.86
CA GLY A 101 -0.58 -14.38 -1.56
C GLY A 101 -0.61 -14.13 -3.07
N PHE A 102 0.43 -13.53 -3.65
CA PHE A 102 0.60 -13.25 -5.08
C PHE A 102 0.58 -14.49 -6.02
N ALA A 103 0.37 -15.70 -5.49
CA ALA A 103 0.48 -16.94 -6.25
C ALA A 103 -0.66 -17.15 -7.26
N ASP A 104 -1.84 -16.57 -6.97
CA ASP A 104 -3.05 -16.72 -7.78
C ASP A 104 -3.23 -15.59 -8.81
N ASP A 105 -2.29 -14.64 -8.84
CA ASP A 105 -2.34 -13.47 -9.72
C ASP A 105 -2.07 -13.86 -11.18
N SER A 106 -2.65 -13.09 -12.08
CA SER A 106 -2.69 -13.43 -13.51
C SER A 106 -2.50 -12.20 -14.39
N VAL A 107 -1.89 -12.45 -15.54
CA VAL A 107 -1.89 -11.54 -16.68
C VAL A 107 -2.68 -12.24 -17.77
N ASP A 108 -3.94 -11.85 -17.91
CA ASP A 108 -4.85 -12.40 -18.89
C ASP A 108 -4.68 -11.67 -20.22
N GLU A 109 -4.42 -12.43 -21.28
CA GLU A 109 -4.41 -11.93 -22.65
C GLU A 109 -5.85 -11.91 -23.19
N LEU A 110 -6.27 -10.75 -23.69
CA LEU A 110 -7.50 -10.53 -24.43
C LEU A 110 -7.19 -10.38 -25.93
N ASP A 111 -8.23 -10.16 -26.73
CA ASP A 111 -8.07 -9.90 -28.16
C ASP A 111 -7.34 -8.57 -28.43
N ASN A 112 -6.69 -8.47 -29.59
CA ASN A 112 -6.05 -7.25 -30.11
C ASN A 112 -4.93 -6.65 -29.22
N CYS A 113 -4.06 -7.51 -28.65
CA CYS A 113 -2.95 -7.09 -27.78
C CYS A 113 -3.39 -6.28 -26.56
N GLU A 114 -4.55 -6.63 -26.03
CA GLU A 114 -5.04 -6.10 -24.76
C GLU A 114 -4.77 -7.11 -23.65
N PHE A 115 -4.28 -6.64 -22.51
CA PHE A 115 -3.97 -7.47 -21.37
C PHE A 115 -4.61 -6.89 -20.12
N THR A 116 -5.10 -7.78 -19.27
CA THR A 116 -5.59 -7.43 -17.93
C THR A 116 -4.65 -8.07 -16.91
N ILE A 117 -4.00 -7.22 -16.13
CA ILE A 117 -3.11 -7.62 -15.05
C ILE A 117 -3.90 -7.50 -13.76
N THR A 118 -4.10 -8.63 -13.08
CA THR A 118 -4.84 -8.70 -11.83
C THR A 118 -3.91 -9.12 -10.72
N ILE A 119 -3.78 -8.27 -9.70
CA ILE A 119 -2.89 -8.45 -8.57
C ILE A 119 -3.69 -8.41 -7.28
N SER A 120 -3.55 -9.45 -6.47
CA SER A 120 -4.18 -9.63 -5.18
C SER A 120 -3.12 -9.93 -4.12
N TRP A 121 -3.36 -9.46 -2.91
CA TRP A 121 -2.46 -9.77 -1.80
C TRP A 121 -3.23 -10.03 -0.53
N LYS A 122 -2.74 -10.97 0.26
CA LYS A 122 -3.34 -11.34 1.54
C LYS A 122 -3.08 -10.26 2.57
N GLU A 123 -4.15 -9.63 3.04
CA GLU A 123 -4.11 -8.64 4.11
C GLU A 123 -4.73 -9.22 5.38
N THR A 124 -3.98 -10.00 6.15
CA THR A 124 -4.49 -10.68 7.35
C THR A 124 -4.55 -9.82 8.60
N ARG A 125 -3.95 -8.62 8.58
CA ARG A 125 -3.86 -7.73 9.75
C ARG A 125 -5.09 -6.85 9.88
N PHE A 126 -5.75 -6.56 8.77
CA PHE A 126 -6.87 -5.62 8.71
C PHE A 126 -8.10 -6.16 7.96
N SER A 127 -8.06 -7.35 7.36
CA SER A 127 -9.25 -7.97 6.77
C SER A 127 -10.21 -8.41 7.88
N GLY A 128 -11.41 -7.82 7.89
CA GLY A 128 -12.59 -8.52 8.37
C GLY A 128 -13.06 -9.47 7.27
N GLU A 129 -13.88 -10.46 7.63
CA GLU A 129 -14.50 -11.50 6.78
C GLU A 129 -14.96 -11.01 5.37
N GLY A 130 -14.02 -10.83 4.44
CA GLY A 130 -14.22 -10.16 3.16
C GLY A 130 -13.03 -10.42 2.23
N ASP A 131 -13.24 -10.17 0.94
CA ASP A 131 -12.28 -10.51 -0.12
C ASP A 131 -10.92 -9.79 0.08
N ASP A 132 -9.85 -10.46 -0.31
CA ASP A 132 -8.50 -9.90 -0.31
C ASP A 132 -8.45 -8.65 -1.23
N PRO A 133 -7.67 -7.61 -0.87
CA PRO A 133 -7.54 -6.43 -1.71
C PRO A 133 -6.99 -6.78 -3.09
N GLU A 134 -7.67 -6.27 -4.12
CA GLU A 134 -7.36 -6.50 -5.53
C GLU A 134 -7.01 -5.18 -6.23
N PHE A 135 -6.08 -5.27 -7.19
CA PHE A 135 -5.69 -4.21 -8.09
C PHE A 135 -5.69 -4.75 -9.52
N THR A 136 -6.54 -4.17 -10.38
CA THR A 136 -6.65 -4.53 -11.80
C THR A 136 -6.08 -3.41 -12.66
N TYR A 137 -5.26 -3.77 -13.63
CA TYR A 137 -4.61 -2.85 -14.54
C TYR A 137 -4.77 -3.32 -15.99
N HIS A 138 -5.38 -2.48 -16.82
CA HIS A 138 -5.64 -2.79 -18.22
C HIS A 138 -4.63 -2.07 -19.10
N ILE A 139 -4.03 -2.81 -20.03
CA ILE A 139 -3.08 -2.27 -21.00
C ILE A 139 -3.45 -2.73 -22.40
N ARG A 140 -3.20 -1.87 -23.37
CA ARG A 140 -3.25 -2.22 -24.79
C ARG A 140 -1.94 -1.83 -25.44
N LEU A 141 -1.29 -2.79 -26.08
CA LEU A 141 -0.07 -2.54 -26.83
C LEU A 141 -0.42 -2.09 -28.26
N PRO A 142 0.40 -1.21 -28.87
CA PRO A 142 0.19 -0.81 -30.26
C PRO A 142 0.37 -2.01 -31.20
N GLN A 143 -0.39 -2.00 -32.30
CA GLN A 143 -0.21 -2.92 -33.43
C GLN A 143 0.20 -2.05 -34.62
N GLU A 144 1.36 -2.34 -35.22
CA GLU A 144 1.83 -1.72 -36.47
C GLU A 144 1.03 -2.24 -37.68
#